data_AF-A0A9D3Z387-F1
#
_entry.id   AF-A0A9D3Z387-F1
#
_cell.length_a   1.000
_cell.length_b   1.000
_cell.length_c   1.000
_cell.angle_alpha   90.00
_cell.angle_beta   90.00
_cell.angle_gamma   90.00
#
_symmetry.space_group_name_H-M   'P 1'
#
loop_
_entity.id
_entity.type
_entity.pdbx_description
1 polymer ?
#
loop_
_entity_poly.entity_id
_entity_poly.type
_entity_poly.pdbx_seq_one_letter_code
_entity_poly.pdbx_strand_id
1 'polypeptide(L)' 'MSTLTSSSEHSISKAQVRENAELHSILKCMYCSRKEVSLVFLPCGHLVSCDECGKEQRMCRMCGSNIKGTVRTFRV' A
#
# COMPACT_ATOMS: atom_id res chain seq x y z
N MET A 1 -8.92 26.80 10.51
CA MET A 1 -7.61 26.14 10.74
C MET A 1 -7.15 25.65 9.38
N SER A 2 -6.71 26.56 8.51
CA SER A 2 -5.33 27.03 8.30
C SER A 2 -4.64 26.23 7.19
N THR A 3 -4.34 26.97 6.14
CA THR A 3 -3.90 26.67 4.77
C THR A 3 -2.45 26.19 4.63
N LEU A 4 -2.17 25.36 3.62
CA LEU A 4 -0.98 25.36 2.75
C LEU A 4 -1.44 24.77 1.40
N THR A 5 -1.15 25.28 0.20
CA THR A 5 -0.02 26.11 -0.23
C THR A 5 -0.43 27.01 -1.41
N SER A 6 0.06 28.25 -1.36
CA SER A 6 0.22 29.17 -2.48
C SER A 6 1.36 28.69 -3.40
N SER A 7 1.13 28.64 -4.72
CA SER A 7 2.05 28.93 -5.85
C SER A 7 1.67 28.10 -7.09
N SER A 8 1.18 28.77 -8.14
CA SER A 8 0.67 28.24 -9.43
C SER A 8 -0.61 27.39 -9.35
N GLU A 9 -1.76 28.05 -9.42
CA GLU A 9 -3.07 27.39 -9.58
C GLU A 9 -3.22 26.79 -10.98
N HIS A 10 -2.52 25.69 -11.26
CA HIS A 10 -2.92 24.79 -12.32
C HIS A 10 -4.11 24.00 -11.77
N SER A 11 -5.31 24.29 -12.25
CA SER A 11 -6.56 23.69 -11.77
C SER A 11 -6.49 22.16 -11.86
N ILE A 12 -6.25 21.48 -10.74
CA ILE A 12 -6.22 20.02 -10.69
C ILE A 12 -7.66 19.54 -10.90
N SER A 13 -7.92 18.91 -12.05
CA SER A 13 -9.25 18.42 -12.41
C SER A 13 -9.70 17.31 -11.44
N LYS A 14 -11.02 17.14 -11.29
CA LYS A 14 -11.60 16.04 -10.49
C LYS A 14 -11.12 14.66 -10.95
N ALA A 15 -10.81 14.50 -12.24
CA ALA A 15 -10.26 13.27 -12.79
C ALA A 15 -8.85 13.00 -12.25
N GLN A 16 -7.98 14.01 -12.20
CA GLN A 16 -6.63 13.88 -11.63
C GLN A 16 -6.65 13.54 -10.14
N VAL A 17 -7.58 14.10 -9.37
CA VAL A 17 -7.72 13.77 -7.93
C VAL A 17 -8.14 12.30 -7.75
N ARG A 18 -9.07 11.81 -8.58
CA ARG A 18 -9.53 10.42 -8.53
C ARG A 18 -8.43 9.45 -8.93
N GLU A 19 -7.73 9.75 -10.02
CA GLU A 19 -6.62 8.93 -10.49
C GLU A 19 -5.55 8.81 -9.41
N ASN A 20 -5.17 9.93 -8.78
CA ASN A 20 -4.19 9.90 -7.70
C ASN A 20 -4.67 9.07 -6.51
N ALA A 21 -5.95 9.20 -6.12
CA ALA A 21 -6.53 8.39 -5.06
C ALA A 21 -6.47 6.88 -5.38
N GLU A 22 -6.67 6.49 -6.64
CA GLU A 22 -6.57 5.09 -7.08
C GLU A 22 -5.11 4.60 -7.08
N LEU A 23 -4.16 5.41 -7.56
CA LEU A 23 -2.74 5.06 -7.49
C LEU A 23 -2.28 4.82 -6.05
N HIS A 24 -2.75 5.63 -5.10
CA HIS A 24 -2.49 5.42 -3.67
C HIS A 24 -3.22 4.19 -3.10
N SER A 25 -4.35 3.77 -3.67
CA SER A 25 -5.12 2.62 -3.19
C SER A 25 -4.37 1.30 -3.41
N ILE A 26 -3.61 1.20 -4.51
CA ILE A 26 -2.75 0.04 -4.85
C ILE A 26 -1.72 -0.24 -3.76
N LEU A 27 -1.34 0.79 -3.00
CA LEU A 27 -0.32 0.71 -1.95
C LEU A 27 -0.89 0.34 -0.58
N LYS A 28 -2.20 0.12 -0.47
CA LYS A 28 -2.84 -0.29 0.77
C LYS A 28 -2.76 -1.81 0.95
N CYS A 29 -2.61 -2.23 2.20
CA CYS A 29 -2.64 -3.62 2.61
C CYS A 29 -3.88 -4.32 2.06
N MET A 30 -3.70 -5.43 1.34
CA MET A 30 -4.79 -6.18 0.73
C MET A 30 -5.71 -6.88 1.74
N TYR A 31 -5.27 -6.98 3.00
CA TYR A 31 -6.04 -7.63 4.06
C TYR A 31 -6.96 -6.65 4.79
N CYS A 32 -6.48 -5.45 5.13
CA CYS A 32 -7.27 -4.49 5.91
C CYS A 32 -7.67 -3.23 5.15
N SER A 33 -7.05 -2.93 4.01
CA SER A 33 -7.24 -1.71 3.21
C SER A 33 -7.11 -0.39 3.99
N ARG A 34 -6.46 -0.42 5.15
CA ARG A 34 -6.32 0.73 6.08
C ARG A 34 -4.90 1.28 6.11
N LYS A 35 -3.90 0.40 6.17
CA LYS A 35 -2.48 0.75 6.30
C LYS A 35 -1.75 0.47 4.99
N GLU A 36 -0.63 1.14 4.79
CA GLU A 36 0.23 0.88 3.63
C GLU A 36 0.88 -0.51 3.71
N VAL A 37 1.15 -1.08 2.55
CA VAL A 37 1.96 -2.29 2.43
C VAL A 37 3.38 -2.02 2.93
N SER A 38 3.91 -2.93 3.73
CA SER A 38 5.28 -2.85 4.26
C SER A 38 5.99 -4.19 4.37
N LEU A 39 5.30 -5.31 4.14
CA LEU A 39 5.87 -6.65 4.21
C LEU A 39 5.88 -7.37 2.86
N VAL A 40 7.04 -7.89 2.50
CA VAL A 40 7.25 -8.86 1.43
C VAL A 40 7.16 -10.27 2.00
N PHE A 41 6.38 -11.14 1.37
CA PHE A 41 6.29 -12.56 1.77
C PHE A 41 7.30 -13.43 1.05
N LEU A 42 8.01 -14.28 1.80
CA LEU A 42 8.94 -15.26 1.25
C LEU A 42 8.29 -16.66 1.20
N PRO A 43 8.53 -17.46 0.15
CA PRO A 43 9.46 -17.21 -0.95
C PRO A 43 8.86 -16.43 -2.14
N CYS A 44 7.56 -16.12 -2.14
CA CYS A 44 6.89 -15.64 -3.36
C CYS A 44 7.21 -14.18 -3.77
N GLY A 45 7.80 -13.37 -2.88
CA GLY A 45 8.23 -12.00 -3.18
C GLY A 45 7.12 -10.94 -3.22
N HIS A 46 5.86 -11.30 -2.95
CA HIS A 46 4.74 -10.35 -3.05
C HIS A 46 4.70 -9.36 -1.86
N LEU A 47 4.66 -8.06 -2.18
CA LEU A 47 4.45 -6.94 -1.24
C LEU A 47 2.97 -6.59 -1.14
N VAL A 48 2.27 -7.19 -0.19
CA VAL A 48 0.78 -7.18 -0.18
C VAL A 48 0.16 -6.90 1.18
N SER A 49 0.99 -6.85 2.24
CA SER A 49 0.51 -6.78 3.61
C SER A 49 1.15 -5.62 4.37
N CYS A 50 0.39 -5.01 5.28
CA CYS A 50 0.95 -4.24 6.38
C CYS A 50 1.56 -5.19 7.42
N ASP A 51 2.25 -4.61 8.39
CA ASP A 51 2.97 -5.31 9.45
C ASP A 51 2.10 -6.00 10.48
N GLU A 52 0.91 -5.45 10.76
CA GLU A 52 -0.07 -6.10 11.63
C GLU A 52 -0.69 -7.31 10.97
N CYS A 53 -1.26 -7.14 9.77
CA CYS A 53 -1.93 -8.22 9.06
C CYS A 53 -0.98 -9.37 8.73
N GLY A 54 0.28 -9.07 8.38
CA GLY A 54 1.21 -10.08 7.88
C GLY A 54 1.68 -11.08 8.93
N LYS A 55 1.58 -10.75 10.22
CA LYS A 55 1.91 -11.67 11.34
C LYS A 55 0.95 -12.86 11.43
N GLU A 56 -0.29 -12.67 11.01
CA GLU A 56 -1.35 -13.68 11.12
C GLU A 56 -1.48 -14.54 9.86
N GLN A 57 -0.81 -14.17 8.77
CA GLN A 57 -0.95 -14.86 7.49
C GLN A 57 0.01 -16.04 7.37
N ARG A 58 -0.53 -17.19 6.94
CA ARG A 58 0.24 -18.40 6.59
C ARG A 58 0.39 -18.60 5.08
N MET A 59 -0.41 -17.90 4.29
CA MET A 59 -0.48 -18.04 2.84
C MET A 59 -0.66 -16.68 2.16
N CYS A 60 0.07 -16.45 1.08
CA CYS A 60 -0.02 -15.21 0.32
C CYS A 60 -1.37 -15.11 -0.40
N ARG A 61 -2.12 -14.02 -0.16
CA ARG A 61 -3.44 -13.81 -0.80
C ARG A 61 -3.37 -13.62 -2.31
N MET A 62 -2.23 -13.15 -2.83
CA MET A 62 -2.06 -12.92 -4.28
C MET A 62 -1.82 -14.20 -5.07
N CYS A 63 -0.97 -15.10 -4.57
CA CYS A 63 -0.50 -16.25 -5.36
C CYS A 63 -0.75 -17.61 -4.69
N GLY A 64 -1.32 -17.64 -3.48
CA GLY A 64 -1.61 -18.88 -2.75
C GLY A 64 -0.37 -19.61 -2.20
N SER A 65 0.83 -19.04 -2.30
CA SER A 65 2.04 -19.70 -1.78
C SER A 65 2.11 -19.63 -0.25
N ASN A 66 2.57 -20.70 0.39
CA ASN A 66 2.83 -20.73 1.83
C ASN A 66 3.94 -19.73 2.22
N ILE A 67 3.68 -18.94 3.26
CA ILE A 67 4.59 -17.94 3.79
C ILE A 67 5.57 -18.62 4.74
N LYS A 68 6.87 -18.56 4.41
CA LYS A 68 7.97 -19.10 5.22
C LYS A 68 8.73 -18.03 5.98
N GLY A 69 8.58 -16.76 5.59
CA GLY A 69 9.21 -15.62 6.23
C GLY A 69 8.67 -14.32 5.68
N THR A 70 8.98 -13.21 6.36
CA THR A 70 8.59 -11.86 5.95
C THR A 70 9.81 -10.94 5.98
N VAL A 71 9.86 -10.00 5.05
CA VAL A 71 10.87 -8.94 5.01
C VAL A 71 10.13 -7.60 5.06
N ARG A 72 10.51 -6.73 6.00
CA ARG A 72 9.99 -5.37 6.02
C ARG A 72 10.72 -4.51 4.98
N THR A 73 9.95 -3.78 4.20
CA THR A 73 10.43 -2.81 3.21
C THR A 73 10.10 -1.40 3.67
N PHE A 74 10.94 -0.46 3.25
CA PHE A 74 10.76 0.97 3.50
C PHE A 74 10.77 1.68 2.15
N ARG A 75 9.83 2.61 1.96
CA ARG A 75 9.84 3.47 0.79
C ARG A 75 10.83 4.60 1.05
N VAL A 76 11.76 4.77 0.11
CA VAL A 76 12.69 5.91 0.05
C VAL A 76 12.04 7.09 -0.65
#